data_AF-A0A3P7JQH2-F1
#
_entry.id   AF-A0A3P7JQH2-F1
#
_cell.length_a   1.000
_cell.length_b   1.000
_cell.length_c   1.000
_cell.angle_alpha   90.00
_cell.angle_beta   90.00
_cell.angle_gamma   90.00
#
_symmetry.space_group_name_H-M   'P 1'
#
loop_
_entity.id
_entity.type
_entity.pdbx_description
1 polymer ?
#
loop_
_entity_poly.entity_id
_entity_poly.type
_entity_poly.pdbx_seq_one_letter_code
_entity_poly.pdbx_strand_id
1 'polypeptide(L)'
;EALENLVQPEARVVPSRGRVWVTPVESEFLTKFNRIPCLSEGDQPLGECPGSAAVYDIQLSQITPDNFTQLSEPILAFSFDFETADSIIYDESFDRSITCMKSGKIDAILMWWDLDMDGTGKFWIDMAPKWANNAYHVSMKEVNAK
;
A
#
# COMPACT_ATOMS: atom_id res chain seq x y z
N GLU A 1 23.83 3.79 3.56
CA GLU A 1 24.99 2.87 3.50
C GLU A 1 25.58 2.62 2.09
N ALA A 2 24.90 1.93 1.16
CA ALA A 2 25.50 1.62 -0.15
C ALA A 2 25.79 2.87 -1.00
N LEU A 3 24.82 3.78 -1.08
CA LEU A 3 24.94 5.05 -1.81
C LEU A 3 26.05 5.96 -1.28
N GLU A 4 26.34 5.88 0.02
CA GLU A 4 27.32 6.74 0.68
C GLU A 4 28.76 6.19 0.55
N ASN A 5 28.91 4.88 0.45
CA ASN A 5 30.22 4.22 0.62
C ASN A 5 30.70 3.45 -0.61
N LEU A 6 29.81 3.01 -1.51
CA LEU A 6 30.12 1.99 -2.51
C LEU A 6 29.91 2.43 -3.96
N VAL A 7 29.37 3.63 -4.20
CA VAL A 7 29.05 4.13 -5.54
C VAL A 7 29.64 5.51 -5.79
N GLN A 8 29.75 5.87 -7.07
CA GLN A 8 30.17 7.22 -7.47
C GLN A 8 29.03 8.22 -7.24
N PRO A 9 29.33 9.53 -7.08
CA PRO A 9 28.32 10.57 -7.15
C PRO A 9 27.43 10.40 -8.39
N GLU A 10 26.13 10.61 -8.25
CA GLU A 10 25.13 10.48 -9.33
C GLU A 10 25.00 9.07 -9.92
N ALA A 11 25.41 8.04 -9.18
CA ALA A 11 25.18 6.65 -9.58
C ALA A 11 23.68 6.37 -9.75
N ARG A 12 23.36 5.66 -10.85
CA ARG A 12 22.01 5.15 -11.11
C ARG A 12 21.77 3.86 -10.32
N VAL A 13 20.57 3.72 -9.76
CA VAL A 13 20.15 2.53 -9.01
C VAL A 13 18.94 1.89 -9.68
N VAL A 14 18.90 0.56 -9.69
CA VAL A 14 17.80 -0.24 -10.22
C VAL A 14 17.29 -1.17 -9.11
N PRO A 15 16.02 -1.05 -8.67
CA PRO A 15 15.04 -0.03 -9.08
C PRO A 15 15.46 1.39 -8.66
N SER A 16 15.04 2.41 -9.40
CA SER A 16 15.32 3.81 -9.06
C SER A 16 14.35 4.36 -8.02
N ARG A 17 13.09 3.92 -8.02
CA ARG A 17 12.06 4.37 -7.07
C ARG A 17 11.11 3.23 -6.70
N GLY A 18 10.60 3.25 -5.47
CA GLY A 18 9.55 2.36 -5.00
C GLY A 18 8.37 3.14 -4.42
N ARG A 19 7.15 2.61 -4.57
CA ARG A 19 5.94 3.23 -3.99
C ARG A 19 5.10 2.18 -3.30
N VAL A 20 4.50 2.57 -2.19
CA VAL A 20 3.57 1.72 -1.43
C VAL A 20 2.18 2.34 -1.54
N TRP A 21 1.24 1.51 -1.99
CA TRP A 21 -0.15 1.86 -2.21
C TRP A 21 -1.03 1.18 -1.18
N VAL A 22 -2.06 1.89 -0.72
CA VAL A 22 -3.06 1.35 0.20
C VAL A 22 -4.49 1.63 -0.27
N THR A 23 -5.40 0.71 0.01
CA THR A 23 -6.83 0.88 -0.25
C THR A 23 -7.65 0.38 0.95
N PRO A 24 -8.42 1.26 1.61
CA PRO A 24 -9.36 0.85 2.64
C PRO A 24 -10.55 0.09 2.04
N VAL A 25 -10.94 -0.99 2.70
CA VAL A 25 -12.06 -1.84 2.27
C VAL A 25 -12.99 -2.17 3.43
N GLU A 26 -14.27 -2.32 3.11
CA GLU A 26 -15.25 -3.01 3.95
C GLU A 26 -15.27 -4.49 3.56
N SER A 27 -15.15 -5.39 4.54
CA SER A 27 -15.07 -6.84 4.27
C SER A 27 -15.30 -7.67 5.53
N GLU A 28 -16.46 -8.30 5.61
CA GLU A 28 -16.71 -9.32 6.63
C GLU A 28 -15.76 -10.52 6.51
N PHE A 29 -15.35 -10.87 5.29
CA PHE A 29 -14.41 -11.94 5.03
C PHE A 29 -13.03 -11.64 5.65
N LEU A 30 -12.44 -10.48 5.35
CA LEU A 30 -11.13 -10.09 5.86
C LEU A 30 -11.14 -9.84 7.38
N THR A 31 -12.26 -9.33 7.91
CA THR A 31 -12.45 -9.12 9.34
C THR A 31 -12.20 -10.38 10.18
N LYS A 32 -12.58 -11.56 9.65
CA LYS A 32 -12.45 -12.85 10.35
C LYS A 32 -11.00 -13.26 10.64
N PHE A 33 -10.02 -12.66 9.95
CA PHE A 33 -8.60 -12.95 10.17
C PHE A 33 -7.98 -12.08 11.27
N ASN A 34 -8.69 -11.07 11.78
CA ASN A 34 -8.18 -10.19 12.83
C ASN A 34 -9.09 -10.10 14.06
N ARG A 35 -10.42 -10.13 13.90
CA ARG A 35 -11.34 -10.00 15.03
C ARG A 35 -11.44 -11.29 15.85
N ILE A 36 -11.43 -11.11 17.16
CA ILE A 36 -11.67 -12.17 18.13
C ILE A 36 -13.12 -12.65 17.99
N PRO A 37 -13.36 -13.98 17.88
CA PRO A 37 -14.73 -14.52 17.85
C PRO A 37 -15.51 -14.17 19.13
N CYS A 38 -16.75 -13.71 18.96
CA CYS A 38 -17.68 -13.42 20.05
C CYS A 38 -18.75 -14.51 20.12
N LEU A 39 -19.06 -15.03 21.31
CA LEU A 39 -20.08 -16.08 21.48
C LEU A 39 -21.50 -15.50 21.66
N SER A 40 -21.59 -14.27 22.14
CA SER A 40 -22.84 -13.51 22.27
C SER A 40 -22.64 -12.06 21.86
N GLU A 41 -23.74 -11.38 21.56
CA GLU A 41 -23.72 -9.96 21.20
C GLU A 41 -23.17 -9.11 22.36
N GLY A 42 -22.20 -8.24 22.06
CA GLY A 42 -21.51 -7.41 23.06
C GLY A 42 -20.39 -8.10 23.85
N ASP A 43 -20.11 -9.38 23.58
CA ASP A 43 -19.01 -10.11 24.23
C ASP A 43 -17.64 -9.61 23.72
N GLN A 44 -16.74 -9.29 24.65
CA GLN A 44 -15.35 -8.92 24.38
C GLN A 44 -14.43 -9.79 25.24
N PRO A 45 -14.30 -11.08 24.92
CA PRO A 45 -13.71 -12.06 25.83
C PRO A 45 -12.24 -11.78 26.17
N LEU A 46 -11.53 -11.05 25.30
CA LEU A 46 -10.14 -10.62 25.49
C LEU A 46 -9.98 -9.09 25.49
N GLY A 47 -11.08 -8.33 25.59
CA GLY A 47 -11.07 -6.87 25.46
C GLY A 47 -10.74 -6.35 24.05
N GLU A 48 -10.34 -5.09 23.96
CA GLU A 48 -9.89 -4.48 22.71
C GLU A 48 -8.47 -4.95 22.35
N CYS A 49 -8.30 -5.45 21.13
CA CYS A 49 -7.02 -5.91 20.62
C CYS A 49 -6.82 -5.37 19.20
N PRO A 50 -5.68 -4.70 18.91
CA PRO A 50 -5.38 -4.23 17.56
C PRO A 50 -5.09 -5.38 16.59
N GLY A 51 -4.76 -6.57 17.12
CA GLY A 51 -4.28 -7.71 16.35
C GLY A 51 -2.75 -7.84 16.41
N SER A 52 -2.21 -8.68 15.54
CA SER A 52 -0.76 -8.85 15.38
C SER A 52 -0.17 -7.77 14.48
N ALA A 53 1.03 -7.27 14.80
CA ALA A 53 1.80 -6.38 13.93
C ALA A 53 2.57 -7.14 12.83
N ALA A 54 2.51 -8.47 12.81
CA ALA A 54 3.10 -9.27 11.75
C ALA A 54 2.40 -9.00 10.41
N VAL A 55 3.17 -8.97 9.32
CA VAL A 55 2.61 -8.83 7.98
C VAL A 55 1.66 -9.99 7.66
N TYR A 56 0.52 -9.68 7.06
CA TYR A 56 -0.45 -10.68 6.62
C TYR A 56 -0.44 -10.78 5.09
N ASP A 57 0.51 -11.56 4.57
CA ASP A 57 0.69 -11.75 3.13
C ASP A 57 -0.34 -12.73 2.55
N ILE A 58 -1.10 -12.27 1.57
CA ILE A 58 -2.09 -13.07 0.85
C ILE A 58 -2.10 -12.76 -0.65
N GLN A 59 -2.56 -13.71 -1.45
CA GLN A 59 -2.77 -13.51 -2.87
C GLN A 59 -4.08 -12.74 -3.11
N LEU A 60 -4.04 -11.40 -2.97
CA LEU A 60 -5.22 -10.52 -3.10
C LEU A 60 -6.00 -10.70 -4.42
N SER A 61 -5.32 -11.14 -5.48
CA SER A 61 -5.94 -11.46 -6.77
C SER A 61 -6.89 -12.66 -6.73
N GLN A 62 -6.85 -13.48 -5.67
CA GLN A 62 -7.72 -14.66 -5.49
C GLN A 62 -8.92 -14.40 -4.58
N ILE A 63 -9.00 -13.22 -3.96
CA ILE A 63 -10.20 -12.81 -3.23
C ILE A 63 -11.23 -12.35 -4.24
N THR A 64 -12.40 -12.98 -4.25
CA THR A 64 -13.46 -12.59 -5.17
C THR A 64 -13.98 -11.19 -4.83
N PRO A 65 -14.35 -10.36 -5.83
CA PRO A 65 -14.86 -9.02 -5.58
C PRO A 65 -16.07 -8.96 -4.65
N ASP A 66 -16.87 -10.02 -4.55
CA ASP A 66 -18.02 -10.08 -3.64
C ASP A 66 -17.62 -10.15 -2.15
N ASN A 67 -16.37 -10.46 -1.84
CA ASN A 67 -15.89 -10.54 -0.45
C ASN A 67 -15.45 -9.19 0.12
N PHE A 68 -15.41 -8.11 -0.67
CA PHE A 68 -15.04 -6.79 -0.16
C PHE A 68 -15.57 -5.65 -1.03
N THR A 69 -15.78 -4.49 -0.41
CA THR A 69 -16.09 -3.24 -1.10
C THR A 69 -14.94 -2.26 -0.92
N GLN A 70 -14.34 -1.80 -2.03
CA GLN A 70 -13.39 -0.69 -2.00
C GLN A 70 -14.10 0.60 -1.59
N LEU A 71 -13.54 1.29 -0.60
CA LEU A 71 -14.11 2.52 -0.07
C LEU A 71 -13.49 3.77 -0.71
N SER A 72 -12.29 3.67 -1.27
CA SER A 72 -11.62 4.72 -2.04
C SER A 72 -10.80 4.15 -3.18
N GLU A 73 -10.30 5.03 -4.06
CA GLU A 73 -9.19 4.68 -4.97
C GLU A 73 -7.91 4.36 -4.16
N PRO A 74 -6.92 3.67 -4.76
CA PRO A 74 -5.61 3.47 -4.15
C PRO A 74 -4.93 4.79 -3.80
N ILE A 75 -4.35 4.86 -2.60
CA ILE A 75 -3.67 6.03 -2.06
C ILE A 75 -2.19 5.73 -1.97
N LEU A 76 -1.36 6.68 -2.38
CA LEU A 76 0.08 6.63 -2.18
C LEU A 76 0.40 6.87 -0.70
N ALA A 77 0.78 5.80 0.01
CA ALA A 77 1.21 5.89 1.40
C ALA A 77 2.64 6.45 1.47
N PHE A 78 3.58 5.77 0.82
CA PHE A 78 5.01 6.08 0.83
C PHE A 78 5.59 6.05 -0.58
N SER A 79 6.63 6.88 -0.81
CA SER A 79 7.45 6.87 -2.01
C SER A 79 8.90 6.96 -1.58
N PHE A 80 9.72 6.06 -2.11
CA PHE A 80 11.14 5.93 -1.78
C PHE A 80 11.97 6.17 -3.04
N ASP A 81 12.89 7.12 -3.00
CA ASP A 81 13.90 7.30 -4.03
C ASP A 81 15.17 6.52 -3.63
N PHE A 82 15.54 5.52 -4.44
CA PHE A 82 16.68 4.66 -4.17
C PHE A 82 17.98 5.20 -4.78
N GLU A 83 17.94 6.32 -5.50
CA GLU A 83 19.12 6.98 -6.06
C GLU A 83 19.69 8.06 -5.12
N THR A 84 18.88 8.53 -4.16
CA THR A 84 19.25 9.60 -3.22
C THR A 84 19.33 9.07 -1.78
N ALA A 85 20.54 9.01 -1.21
CA ALA A 85 20.76 8.51 0.16
C ALA A 85 19.91 9.23 1.21
N ASP A 86 19.88 10.56 1.14
CA ASP A 86 19.15 11.41 2.09
C ASP A 86 17.63 11.25 2.02
N SER A 87 17.11 10.60 0.97
CA SER A 87 15.67 10.35 0.81
C SER A 87 15.20 9.04 1.47
N ILE A 88 16.13 8.21 1.95
CA ILE A 88 15.82 6.96 2.66
C ILE A 88 15.75 7.27 4.16
N ILE A 89 14.57 7.62 4.64
CA ILE A 89 14.32 7.90 6.06
C ILE A 89 13.71 6.63 6.69
N TYR A 90 14.33 6.15 7.78
CA TYR A 90 13.94 4.88 8.40
C TYR A 90 12.66 4.96 9.23
N ASP A 91 12.43 6.12 9.87
CA ASP A 91 11.28 6.36 10.74
C ASP A 91 10.47 7.54 10.18
N GLU A 92 9.38 7.23 9.49
CA GLU A 92 8.49 8.21 8.89
C GLU A 92 7.03 7.95 9.26
N SER A 93 6.26 9.02 9.39
CA SER A 93 4.82 8.96 9.59
C SER A 93 4.15 10.08 8.83
N PHE A 94 3.03 9.77 8.18
CA PHE A 94 2.28 10.74 7.38
C PHE A 94 0.78 10.59 7.59
N ASP A 95 0.11 11.73 7.70
CA ASP A 95 -1.34 11.79 7.57
C ASP A 95 -1.70 11.95 6.09
N ARG A 96 -2.64 11.12 5.62
CA ARG A 96 -3.19 11.17 4.26
C ARG A 96 -4.70 11.31 4.33
N SER A 97 -5.22 12.36 3.70
CA SER A 97 -6.66 12.54 3.53
C SER A 97 -7.17 11.77 2.33
N ILE A 98 -8.31 11.10 2.49
CA ILE A 98 -8.90 10.25 1.46
C ILE A 98 -10.34 10.68 1.21
N THR A 99 -10.77 10.63 -0.05
CA THR A 99 -12.17 10.82 -0.41
C THR A 99 -12.80 9.45 -0.62
N CYS A 100 -13.76 9.10 0.23
CA CYS A 100 -14.49 7.86 0.07
C CYS A 100 -15.42 7.94 -1.15
N MET A 101 -15.34 6.93 -2.02
CA MET A 101 -16.26 6.75 -3.15
C MET A 101 -17.58 6.08 -2.72
N LYS A 102 -17.56 5.38 -1.58
CA LYS A 102 -18.68 4.66 -1.00
C LYS A 102 -18.69 4.83 0.52
N SER A 103 -19.88 4.89 1.11
CA SER A 103 -20.03 4.77 2.56
C SER A 103 -19.80 3.32 2.99
N GLY A 104 -19.20 3.13 4.16
CA GLY A 104 -18.95 1.81 4.73
C GLY A 104 -18.00 1.89 5.93
N LYS A 105 -17.75 0.75 6.56
CA LYS A 105 -16.78 0.59 7.64
C LYS A 105 -15.45 0.11 7.08
N ILE A 106 -14.35 0.72 7.54
CA ILE A 106 -13.01 0.21 7.24
C ILE A 106 -12.76 -1.02 8.10
N ASP A 107 -12.78 -2.19 7.47
CA ASP A 107 -12.49 -3.47 8.13
C ASP A 107 -11.04 -3.92 7.89
N ALA A 108 -10.47 -3.57 6.74
CA ALA A 108 -9.08 -3.85 6.40
C ALA A 108 -8.49 -2.76 5.52
N ILE A 109 -7.15 -2.68 5.50
CA ILE A 109 -6.38 -1.88 4.56
C ILE A 109 -5.61 -2.86 3.68
N LEU A 110 -5.90 -2.85 2.39
CA LEU A 110 -5.14 -3.62 1.40
C LEU A 110 -3.90 -2.84 1.02
N MET A 111 -2.77 -3.51 0.83
CA MET A 111 -1.49 -2.88 0.52
C MET A 111 -0.76 -3.65 -0.58
N TRP A 112 -0.09 -2.92 -1.46
CA TRP A 112 0.87 -3.45 -2.43
C TRP A 112 1.90 -2.37 -2.76
N TRP A 113 2.91 -2.73 -3.54
CA TRP A 113 3.93 -1.79 -3.99
C TRP A 113 4.18 -1.89 -5.49
N ASP A 114 4.79 -0.84 -6.04
CA ASP A 114 5.39 -0.86 -7.37
C ASP A 114 6.82 -0.31 -7.35
N LEU A 115 7.58 -0.65 -8.38
CA LEU A 115 8.97 -0.23 -8.57
C LEU A 115 9.14 0.40 -9.95
N ASP A 116 9.65 1.63 -9.99
CA ASP A 116 10.14 2.29 -11.21
C ASP A 116 11.56 1.79 -11.45
N MET A 117 11.74 0.98 -12.50
CA MET A 117 13.00 0.27 -12.68
C MET A 117 14.15 1.20 -13.06
N ASP A 118 13.88 2.23 -13.85
CA ASP A 118 14.90 3.13 -14.42
C ASP A 118 14.60 4.62 -14.20
N GLY A 119 13.62 4.95 -13.35
CA GLY A 119 13.26 6.33 -13.03
C GLY A 119 12.61 7.11 -14.18
N THR A 120 12.37 6.48 -15.33
CA THR A 120 11.72 7.14 -16.48
C THR A 120 10.21 7.10 -16.41
N GLY A 121 9.65 6.33 -15.47
CA GLY A 121 8.22 6.10 -15.32
C GLY A 121 7.62 5.24 -16.45
N LYS A 122 8.45 4.47 -17.16
CA LYS A 122 8.02 3.61 -18.28
C LYS A 122 8.06 2.12 -17.96
N PHE A 123 9.00 1.69 -17.13
CA PHE A 123 9.22 0.27 -16.84
C PHE A 123 8.95 -0.01 -15.37
N TRP A 124 7.95 -0.86 -15.11
CA TRP A 124 7.43 -1.09 -13.79
C TRP A 124 7.40 -2.58 -13.44
N ILE A 125 7.73 -2.89 -12.20
CA ILE A 125 7.20 -4.08 -11.53
C ILE A 125 6.04 -3.60 -10.65
N ASP A 126 4.85 -4.16 -10.83
CA ASP A 126 3.66 -3.76 -10.09
C ASP A 126 3.02 -4.98 -9.42
N MET A 127 2.86 -4.90 -8.10
CA MET A 127 2.25 -5.95 -7.28
C MET A 127 0.75 -5.76 -7.07
N ALA A 128 0.13 -4.79 -7.75
CA ALA A 128 -1.30 -4.58 -7.69
C ALA A 128 -2.08 -5.86 -8.01
N PRO A 129 -3.15 -6.15 -7.24
CA PRO A 129 -4.00 -7.28 -7.55
C PRO A 129 -4.72 -7.09 -8.89
N LYS A 130 -5.12 -8.19 -9.53
CA LYS A 130 -5.76 -8.18 -10.86
C LYS A 130 -6.97 -7.25 -11.00
N TRP A 131 -7.66 -6.96 -9.91
CA TRP A 131 -8.84 -6.10 -9.88
C TRP A 131 -8.52 -4.63 -9.60
N ALA A 132 -7.31 -4.31 -9.13
CA ALA A 132 -6.93 -2.94 -8.82
C ALA A 132 -6.64 -2.18 -10.12
N ASN A 133 -7.13 -0.94 -10.18
CA ASN A 133 -6.87 -0.07 -11.30
C ASN A 133 -5.42 0.45 -11.23
N ASN A 134 -4.61 0.12 -12.22
CA ASN A 134 -3.22 0.55 -12.38
C ASN A 134 -3.07 1.87 -13.16
N ALA A 135 -4.16 2.64 -13.33
CA ALA A 135 -4.13 3.97 -13.97
C ALA A 135 -3.32 5.01 -13.18
N TYR A 136 -2.89 4.74 -11.94
CA TYR A 136 -1.99 5.62 -11.19
C TYR A 136 -0.60 5.75 -11.84
N HIS A 137 -0.19 4.82 -12.72
CA HIS A 137 1.00 5.01 -13.56
C HIS A 137 0.81 6.08 -14.65
N VAL A 138 -0.43 6.31 -15.09
CA VAL A 138 -0.77 7.25 -16.17
C VAL A 138 -0.92 8.67 -15.63
N SER A 139 -1.61 8.84 -14.50
CA SER A 139 -1.83 10.14 -13.84
C SER A 139 -0.51 10.88 -13.51
N MET A 140 0.56 10.17 -13.16
CA MET A 140 1.84 10.79 -12.82
C MET A 140 2.63 11.33 -14.02
N LYS A 141 2.29 10.94 -15.27
CA LYS A 141 2.89 11.56 -16.47
C LYS A 141 2.42 12.99 -16.67
N GLU A 142 1.19 13.31 -16.25
CA GLU A 142 0.60 14.64 -16.41
C GLU A 142 1.04 15.60 -15.30
N VAL A 143 1.36 15.09 -14.11
CA VAL A 143 1.85 15.90 -12.98
C VAL A 143 3.31 16.31 -13.17
N ASN A 144 4.17 15.44 -13.69
CA ASN A 144 5.59 15.73 -13.93
C ASN A 144 5.87 16.46 -15.27
N ALA A 145 4.83 16.79 -16.03
CA ALA A 145 4.93 17.54 -17.29
C ALA A 145 4.51 19.02 -17.15
N LYS A 146 4.28 19.49 -15.92
CA LYS A 146 4.08 20.90 -15.55
C LYS A 146 5.25 21.38 -14.69
#